data_AF-A0A2S8P0C1-F1
#
_entry.id   AF-A0A2S8P0C1-F1
#
_cell.length_a   1.000
_cell.length_b   1.000
_cell.length_c   1.000
_cell.angle_alpha   90.00
_cell.angle_beta   90.00
_cell.angle_gamma   90.00
#
_symmetry.space_group_name_H-M   'P 1'
#
loop_
_entity.id
_entity.type
_entity.pdbx_description
1 polymer ?
#
loop_
_entity_poly.entity_id
_entity_poly.type
_entity_poly.pdbx_seq_one_letter_code
_entity_poly.pdbx_strand_id
1 'polypeptide(L)' 'MKDKPWYIANPNKDPDGVHYTGNLPHDEGQEVHTFDDVPINASGPGSHLFSGYLDNTDVFRKMVTALKLDASK' A
#
# COMPACT_ATOMS: atom_id res chain seq x y z
N MET A 1 -28.15 0.58 1.19
CA MET A 1 -27.98 1.52 2.33
C MET A 1 -27.35 2.79 1.78
N LYS A 2 -27.92 3.97 2.08
CA LYS A 2 -27.38 5.24 1.56
C LYS A 2 -26.03 5.55 2.20
N ASP A 3 -25.06 6.00 1.39
CA ASP A 3 -23.72 6.38 1.86
C ASP A 3 -23.80 7.27 3.08
N LYS A 4 -23.10 6.86 4.14
CA LYS A 4 -23.04 7.63 5.37
C LYS A 4 -22.08 8.80 5.17
N PRO A 5 -22.34 9.97 5.78
CA PRO A 5 -21.51 11.15 5.62
C PRO A 5 -20.10 11.02 6.22
N TRP A 6 -19.75 9.89 6.82
CA TRP A 6 -18.41 9.60 7.33
C TRP A 6 -17.62 8.60 6.49
N TYR A 7 -18.15 8.14 5.35
CA TYR A 7 -17.41 7.33 4.37
C TYR A 7 -16.66 8.25 3.39
N ILE A 8 -15.84 9.15 3.95
CA ILE A 8 -15.14 10.20 3.22
C ILE A 8 -13.64 9.96 3.39
N ALA A 9 -12.91 9.87 2.28
CA ALA A 9 -11.45 9.82 2.29
C ALA A 9 -10.92 11.11 2.93
N ASN A 10 -9.91 11.00 3.80
CA ASN A 10 -9.33 12.16 4.48
C ASN A 10 -8.67 13.10 3.45
N PRO A 11 -9.21 14.31 3.20
CA PRO A 11 -8.67 15.22 2.19
C PRO A 11 -7.29 15.79 2.57
N ASN A 12 -6.91 15.71 3.84
CA ASN A 12 -5.62 16.20 4.31
C ASN A 12 -4.50 15.14 4.25
N LYS A 13 -4.80 13.89 3.88
CA LYS A 13 -3.79 12.82 3.77
C LYS A 13 -2.82 13.11 2.62
N ASP A 14 -3.35 13.52 1.48
CA ASP A 14 -2.60 13.91 0.29
C ASP A 14 -3.38 15.01 -0.45
N PRO A 15 -3.10 16.30 -0.16
CA PRO A 15 -3.86 17.42 -0.72
C PRO A 15 -3.81 17.52 -2.25
N ASP A 16 -2.75 17.00 -2.86
CA ASP A 16 -2.53 16.99 -4.31
C ASP A 16 -2.83 15.62 -4.94
N GLY A 17 -3.32 14.67 -4.13
CA GLY A 17 -3.60 13.29 -4.52
C GLY A 17 -4.86 13.15 -5.39
N VAL A 18 -4.90 12.07 -6.17
CA VAL A 18 -6.09 11.69 -6.95
C VAL A 18 -6.98 10.78 -6.11
N HIS A 19 -8.21 11.20 -5.84
CA HIS A 19 -9.18 10.37 -5.14
C HIS A 19 -9.79 9.33 -6.09
N TYR A 20 -9.58 8.04 -5.78
CA TYR A 20 -10.24 6.93 -6.45
C TYR A 20 -11.42 6.44 -5.60
N THR A 21 -12.61 6.47 -6.18
CA THR A 21 -13.82 5.92 -5.55
C THR A 21 -13.90 4.41 -5.75
N GLY A 22 -14.48 3.69 -4.79
CA GLY A 22 -14.76 2.27 -4.91
C GLY A 22 -15.64 1.94 -6.14
N ASN A 23 -15.48 0.73 -6.68
CA ASN A 23 -16.24 0.27 -7.85
C ASN A 23 -17.53 -0.48 -7.48
N LEU A 24 -17.79 -0.69 -6.19
CA LEU A 24 -19.01 -1.31 -5.66
C LEU A 24 -19.77 -0.34 -4.73
N PRO A 25 -21.10 -0.39 -4.72
CA PRO A 25 -21.92 0.27 -3.70
C PRO A 25 -21.55 -0.21 -2.28
N HIS A 26 -21.63 0.68 -1.28
CA HIS A 26 -21.31 0.34 0.12
C HIS A 26 -22.29 -0.64 0.79
N ASP A 27 -23.42 -0.96 0.15
CA ASP A 27 -24.37 -1.97 0.62
C ASP A 27 -24.20 -3.35 -0.01
N GLU A 28 -23.15 -3.52 -0.81
CA GLU A 28 -22.72 -4.84 -1.28
C GLU A 28 -22.14 -5.67 -0.14
N GLY A 29 -22.37 -6.99 -0.19
CA GLY A 29 -21.82 -7.95 0.78
C GLY A 29 -20.34 -8.29 0.56
N GLN A 30 -19.65 -7.57 -0.32
CA GLN A 30 -18.26 -7.79 -0.71
C GLN A 30 -17.45 -6.50 -0.55
N GLU A 31 -16.22 -6.65 -0.06
CA GLU A 31 -15.26 -5.54 0.07
C GLU A 31 -14.38 -5.43 -1.18
N VAL A 32 -13.88 -4.23 -1.44
CA VAL A 32 -12.88 -3.96 -2.48
C VAL A 32 -11.57 -3.52 -1.83
N HIS A 33 -10.44 -3.90 -2.40
CA HIS A 33 -9.13 -3.50 -1.87
C HIS A 33 -8.90 -2.01 -2.10
N THR A 34 -8.26 -1.35 -1.13
CA THR A 34 -7.82 0.03 -1.27
C THR A 34 -6.48 0.09 -2.02
N PHE A 35 -6.27 1.17 -2.78
CA PHE A 35 -5.02 1.44 -3.48
C PHE A 35 -4.00 2.22 -2.61
N ASP A 36 -4.33 2.43 -1.34
CA ASP A 36 -3.51 3.23 -0.43
C ASP A 36 -2.15 2.57 -0.15
N ASP A 37 -1.10 3.39 -0.08
CA ASP A 37 0.21 2.95 0.39
C ASP A 37 0.14 2.38 1.81
N VAL A 38 0.92 1.32 2.07
CA VAL A 38 1.01 0.65 3.36
C VAL A 38 2.40 0.84 4.00
N PRO A 39 2.48 1.08 5.32
CA PRO A 39 3.75 1.26 6.00
C PRO A 39 4.54 -0.07 6.07
N ILE A 40 5.84 0.00 5.82
CA ILE A 40 6.77 -1.12 5.98
C ILE A 40 7.73 -0.81 7.12
N ASN A 41 7.91 -1.78 8.02
CA ASN A 41 8.92 -1.74 9.07
C ASN A 41 9.97 -2.83 8.80
N ALA A 42 11.25 -2.48 8.89
CA ALA A 42 12.36 -3.41 8.67
C ALA A 42 13.43 -3.28 9.76
N SER A 43 14.04 -4.40 10.13
CA SER A 43 15.11 -4.45 11.13
C SER A 43 16.16 -5.49 10.77
N GLY A 44 17.37 -5.36 11.36
CA GLY A 44 18.50 -6.26 11.08
C GLY A 44 19.29 -5.92 9.81
N PRO A 45 20.19 -6.83 9.36
CA PRO A 45 21.00 -6.63 8.17
C PRO A 45 20.15 -6.35 6.93
N GLY A 46 20.45 -5.28 6.21
CA GLY A 46 19.70 -4.87 5.02
C GLY A 46 18.45 -4.02 5.30
N SER A 47 18.11 -3.72 6.56
CA SER A 47 16.95 -2.86 6.89
C SER A 47 17.01 -1.47 6.23
N HIS A 48 18.22 -0.92 6.05
CA HIS A 48 18.46 0.36 5.38
C HIS A 48 17.96 0.41 3.92
N LEU A 49 17.71 -0.75 3.29
CA LEU A 49 17.14 -0.82 1.93
C LEU A 49 15.66 -0.40 1.90
N PHE A 50 14.95 -0.49 3.03
CA PHE A 50 13.51 -0.27 3.13
C PHE A 50 13.21 1.12 3.70
N SER A 51 13.48 2.15 2.89
CA SER A 51 13.19 3.54 3.22
C SER A 51 12.55 4.27 2.03
N GLY A 52 11.78 5.32 2.31
CA GLY A 52 11.04 6.07 1.30
C GLY A 52 9.80 5.34 0.76
N TYR A 53 9.30 5.83 -0.37
CA TYR A 53 8.22 5.19 -1.12
C TYR A 53 8.76 4.05 -1.98
N LEU A 54 8.09 2.90 -1.94
CA LEU A 54 8.57 1.68 -2.56
C LEU A 54 7.45 1.02 -3.36
N ASP A 55 7.77 0.63 -4.59
CA ASP A 55 6.93 -0.29 -5.35
C ASP A 55 7.00 -1.68 -4.69
N ASN A 56 5.89 -2.42 -4.67
CA ASN A 56 5.83 -3.75 -4.05
C ASN A 56 6.83 -4.75 -4.68
N THR A 57 7.15 -4.60 -5.97
CA THR A 57 8.17 -5.40 -6.64
C THR A 57 9.60 -5.01 -6.24
N ASP A 58 9.83 -3.77 -5.81
CA ASP A 58 11.11 -3.34 -5.25
C ASP A 58 11.30 -3.91 -3.84
N VAL A 59 10.24 -3.98 -3.03
CA VAL A 59 10.24 -4.66 -1.73
C VAL A 59 10.72 -6.10 -1.87
N PHE A 60 10.21 -6.85 -2.86
CA PHE A 60 10.68 -8.20 -3.16
C PHE A 60 12.19 -8.25 -3.47
N ARG A 61 12.67 -7.40 -4.40
CA ARG A 61 14.09 -7.40 -4.80
C ARG A 61 15.02 -7.03 -3.64
N LYS A 62 14.57 -6.13 -2.77
CA LYS A 62 15.29 -5.72 -1.56
C LYS A 62 15.35 -6.84 -0.53
N MET A 63 14.29 -7.64 -0.37
CA MET A 63 14.34 -8.85 0.47
C MET A 63 15.35 -9.86 -0.07
N VAL A 64 15.33 -10.13 -1.38
CA VAL A 64 16.30 -11.03 -2.03
C VAL A 64 17.74 -10.55 -1.80
N THR A 65 17.98 -9.24 -1.94
CA THR A 65 19.29 -8.63 -1.68
C THR A 65 19.71 -8.76 -0.22
N ALA A 66 18.82 -8.45 0.72
CA ALA A 66 19.09 -8.53 2.16
C ALA A 66 19.43 -9.96 2.60
N LEU A 67 18.74 -10.95 2.03
CA LEU A 67 18.93 -12.37 2.29
C LEU A 67 20.09 -13.00 1.49
N LYS A 68 20.72 -12.24 0.57
CA LYS A 68 21.76 -12.73 -0.36
C LYS A 68 21.32 -13.95 -1.17
N LEU A 69 20.07 -13.95 -1.64
CA LEU A 69 19.54 -15.02 -2.49
C LEU A 69 19.92 -14.79 -3.96
N ASP A 70 20.12 -15.88 -4.68
CA ASP A 70 20.31 -15.87 -6.14
C ASP A 70 18.93 -15.80 -6.82
N ALA A 71 18.61 -14.67 -7.44
CA ALA A 71 17.35 -14.44 -8.15
C ALA A 71 17.33 -14.98 -9.59
N SER A 72 18.40 -15.66 -10.03
CA SER A 72 18.54 -16.17 -11.40
C SER A 72 18.08 -17.61 -11.58
N LYS A 73 17.62 -18.26 -10.52
CA LYS A 73 17.17 -19.65 -10.52
C LYS A 73 15.67 -19.78 -10.26
#